data_AF-A0A7Y5LXA8-F1
#
_entry.id   AF-A0A7Y5LXA8-F1
#
_cell.length_a   1.000
_cell.length_b   1.000
_cell.length_c   1.000
_cell.angle_alpha   90.00
_cell.angle_beta   90.00
_cell.angle_gamma   90.00
#
_symmetry.space_group_name_H-M   'P 1'
#
loop_
_entity.id
_entity.type
_entity.pdbx_description
1 polymer ?
#
loop_
_entity_poly.entity_id
_entity_poly.type
_entity_poly.pdbx_seq_one_letter_code
_entity_poly.pdbx_strand_id
1 'polypeptide(L)'
;MFTEPFDALWLSRYGTPPPVPELPDLTPFLRHRSVREFAPDPVPEEVARVLFACAQSASTSSNLQLWSAISVQDPGRRARLAELCAGQAQVRESAWCWAPWRWARRRPRS
;
A
#
# COMPACT_ATOMS: atom_id res chain seq x y z
N MET A 1 4.26 1.24 -19.52
CA MET A 1 4.57 2.19 -18.43
C MET A 1 3.35 3.07 -18.24
N PHE A 2 2.91 3.32 -17.01
CA PHE A 2 1.63 4.00 -16.74
C PHE A 2 1.83 5.50 -16.70
N THR A 3 1.59 6.16 -17.82
CA THR A 3 1.97 7.55 -18.07
C THR A 3 0.79 8.43 -18.44
N GLU A 4 -0.44 7.94 -18.30
CA GLU A 4 -1.68 8.62 -18.72
C GLU A 4 -1.90 9.89 -17.90
N PRO A 5 -1.94 11.10 -18.48
CA PRO A 5 -2.10 12.33 -17.72
C PRO A 5 -3.48 12.43 -17.04
N PHE A 6 -3.61 13.33 -16.05
CA PHE A 6 -4.82 13.49 -15.24
C PHE A 6 -6.07 13.72 -16.10
N ASP A 7 -5.98 14.57 -17.11
CA ASP A 7 -7.05 14.90 -18.06
C ASP A 7 -7.52 13.67 -18.86
N ALA A 8 -6.60 12.85 -19.36
CA ALA A 8 -6.92 11.63 -20.08
C ALA A 8 -7.64 10.62 -19.16
N LEU A 9 -7.17 10.45 -17.93
CA LEU A 9 -7.79 9.58 -16.93
C LEU A 9 -9.17 10.09 -16.51
N TRP A 10 -9.29 11.39 -16.30
CA TRP A 10 -10.55 12.04 -15.96
C TRP A 10 -11.57 11.85 -17.07
N LEU A 11 -11.19 12.16 -18.32
CA LEU A 11 -12.04 12.01 -19.49
C LEU A 11 -12.49 10.56 -19.66
N SER A 12 -11.59 9.59 -19.47
CA SER A 12 -11.94 8.16 -19.56
C SER A 12 -12.99 7.73 -18.54
N ARG A 13 -13.03 8.37 -17.36
CA ARG A 13 -13.96 8.02 -16.27
C ARG A 13 -15.28 8.77 -16.36
N TYR A 14 -15.25 10.05 -16.74
CA TYR A 14 -16.41 10.95 -16.63
C TYR A 14 -16.91 11.50 -17.97
N GLY A 15 -16.16 11.36 -19.06
CA GLY A 15 -16.55 11.81 -20.40
C GLY A 15 -16.59 13.34 -20.59
N THR A 16 -16.22 14.11 -19.57
CA THR A 16 -16.19 15.58 -19.57
C THR A 16 -14.80 16.08 -19.16
N PRO A 17 -14.40 17.32 -19.48
CA PRO A 17 -13.15 17.88 -18.97
C PRO A 17 -13.22 18.09 -17.44
N PRO A 18 -12.08 18.09 -16.75
CA PRO A 18 -12.05 18.33 -15.31
C PRO A 18 -12.56 19.75 -14.98
N PRO A 19 -13.42 19.88 -13.95
CA PRO A 19 -14.12 21.13 -13.66
C PRO A 19 -13.26 22.20 -12.97
N VAL A 20 -12.07 21.82 -12.47
CA VAL A 20 -11.18 22.71 -11.72
C VAL A 20 -9.80 22.72 -12.37
N PRO A 21 -9.30 23.89 -12.82
CA PRO A 21 -8.04 23.99 -13.56
C PRO A 21 -6.79 23.94 -12.67
N GLU A 22 -6.92 24.26 -11.38
CA GLU A 22 -5.78 24.37 -10.46
C GLU A 22 -6.00 23.46 -9.24
N LEU A 23 -5.46 22.24 -9.32
CA LEU A 23 -5.37 21.30 -8.21
C LEU A 23 -3.90 20.91 -8.03
N PRO A 24 -3.48 20.50 -6.81
CA PRO A 24 -2.21 19.80 -6.66
C PRO A 24 -2.18 18.56 -7.57
N ASP A 25 -1.00 17.98 -7.82
CA ASP A 25 -0.92 16.78 -8.66
C ASP A 25 -1.69 15.60 -8.03
N LEU A 26 -2.92 15.39 -8.50
CA LEU A 26 -3.80 14.29 -8.10
C LEU A 26 -3.73 13.12 -9.09
N THR A 27 -2.88 13.20 -10.11
CA THR A 27 -2.69 12.14 -11.09
C THR A 27 -2.43 10.78 -10.44
N PRO A 28 -1.61 10.66 -9.36
CA PRO A 28 -1.37 9.38 -8.71
C PRO A 28 -2.64 8.68 -8.19
N PHE A 29 -3.64 9.44 -7.74
CA PHE A 29 -4.91 8.89 -7.25
C PHE A 29 -5.76 8.33 -8.38
N LEU A 30 -5.84 9.04 -9.51
CA LEU A 30 -6.60 8.56 -10.68
C LEU A 30 -5.90 7.42 -11.41
N ARG A 31 -4.55 7.39 -11.39
CA ARG A 31 -3.73 6.30 -11.94
C ARG A 31 -3.73 5.04 -11.06
N HIS A 32 -4.21 5.14 -9.82
CA HIS A 32 -4.11 4.04 -8.87
C HIS A 32 -4.81 2.78 -9.40
N ARG A 33 -4.07 1.67 -9.38
CA ARG A 33 -4.58 0.33 -9.59
C ARG A 33 -3.73 -0.67 -8.83
N SER A 34 -4.32 -1.78 -8.42
CA SER A 34 -3.59 -2.86 -7.77
C SER A 34 -2.63 -3.54 -8.76
N VAL A 35 -1.35 -3.57 -8.42
CA VAL A 35 -0.33 -4.34 -9.14
C VAL A 35 -0.19 -5.71 -8.47
N ARG A 36 -0.10 -6.78 -9.27
CA ARG A 36 0.02 -8.17 -8.78
C ARG A 36 1.21 -8.93 -9.36
N GLU A 37 2.01 -8.28 -10.19
CA GLU A 37 3.26 -8.79 -10.76
C GLU A 37 4.37 -7.80 -10.39
N PHE A 38 5.48 -8.31 -9.86
CA PHE A 38 6.55 -7.48 -9.29
C PHE A 38 7.90 -7.82 -9.90
N ALA A 39 8.74 -6.80 -10.03
CA ALA A 39 10.15 -7.01 -10.33
C ALA A 39 10.84 -7.71 -9.15
N PRO A 40 11.90 -8.51 -9.39
CA PRO A 40 12.64 -9.18 -8.33
C PRO A 40 13.50 -8.22 -7.49
N ASP A 41 13.65 -6.97 -7.94
CA ASP A 41 14.47 -5.97 -7.28
C ASP A 41 13.94 -5.65 -5.87
N PRO A 42 14.82 -5.63 -4.85
CA PRO A 42 14.44 -5.28 -3.49
C PRO A 42 14.01 -3.81 -3.41
N VAL A 43 13.11 -3.51 -2.47
CA VAL A 43 12.77 -2.12 -2.13
C VAL A 43 13.89 -1.52 -1.28
N PRO A 44 14.51 -0.38 -1.69
CA PRO A 44 15.53 0.29 -0.89
C PRO A 44 14.99 0.70 0.49
N GLU A 45 15.84 0.64 1.51
CA GLU A 45 15.42 0.92 2.90
C GLU A 45 14.97 2.38 3.07
N GLU A 46 15.62 3.31 2.36
CA GLU A 46 15.28 4.74 2.32
C GLU A 46 13.83 4.94 1.87
N VAL A 47 13.43 4.21 0.83
CA VAL A 47 12.07 4.27 0.27
C VAL A 47 11.07 3.74 1.29
N ALA A 48 11.38 2.61 1.93
CA ALA A 48 10.54 2.06 2.99
C ALA A 48 10.33 3.05 4.15
N ARG A 49 11.39 3.74 4.59
CA ARG A 49 11.30 4.77 5.65
C ARG A 49 10.37 5.92 5.27
N VAL A 50 10.46 6.42 4.03
CA VAL A 50 9.57 7.48 3.53
C VAL A 50 8.12 7.00 3.50
N LEU A 51 7.87 5.78 3.02
CA LEU A 51 6.53 5.20 2.98
C LEU A 51 5.92 5.05 4.37
N PHE A 52 6.72 4.66 5.38
CA PHE A 52 6.26 4.63 6.77
C PHE A 52 5.95 6.01 7.34
N ALA A 53 6.71 7.05 6.99
CA ALA A 53 6.40 8.41 7.39
C ALA A 53 5.06 8.88 6.80
N CYS A 54 4.80 8.58 5.52
CA CYS A 54 3.52 8.84 4.88
C CYS A 54 2.38 8.08 5.56
N ALA A 55 2.56 6.78 5.86
CA ALA A 55 1.56 5.97 6.56
C ALA A 55 1.23 6.52 7.95
N GLN A 56 2.22 6.99 8.70
CA GLN A 56 2.04 7.61 10.02
C GLN A 56 1.29 8.94 9.96
N SER A 57 1.29 9.62 8.81
CA SER A 57 0.58 10.89 8.60
C SER A 57 -0.92 10.70 8.33
N ALA A 58 -1.38 9.46 8.13
CA ALA A 58 -2.79 9.17 7.97
C ALA A 58 -3.56 9.40 9.28
N SER A 59 -4.80 9.91 9.18
CA SER A 59 -5.64 10.14 10.36
C SER A 59 -5.91 8.84 11.12
N THR A 60 -5.76 8.86 12.45
CA THR A 60 -6.10 7.73 13.33
C THR A 60 -7.13 8.14 14.37
N SER A 61 -8.03 7.23 14.72
CA SER A 61 -9.05 7.48 15.75
C SER A 61 -8.39 7.90 17.06
N SER A 62 -8.79 9.07 17.58
CA SER A 62 -8.27 9.69 18.79
C SER A 62 -6.75 9.83 18.85
N ASN A 63 -6.07 9.86 17.69
CA ASN A 63 -4.61 9.90 17.57
C ASN A 63 -3.88 8.78 18.35
N LEU A 64 -4.52 7.62 18.55
CA LEU A 64 -3.97 6.54 19.39
C LEU A 64 -2.91 5.69 18.69
N GLN A 65 -2.75 5.82 17.37
CA GLN A 65 -1.74 5.09 16.57
C GLN A 65 -1.73 3.56 16.83
N LEU A 66 -2.92 2.95 16.96
CA LEU A 66 -3.08 1.54 17.33
C LEU A 66 -2.82 0.57 16.17
N TRP A 67 -1.66 0.65 15.55
CA TRP A 67 -1.22 -0.27 14.50
C TRP A 67 0.25 -0.63 14.67
N SER A 68 0.61 -1.79 14.13
CA SER A 68 2.01 -2.18 13.95
C SER A 68 2.17 -2.71 12.53
N ALA A 69 3.30 -2.43 11.89
CA ALA A 69 3.68 -3.03 10.62
C ALA A 69 4.82 -4.00 10.83
N ILE A 70 4.69 -5.18 10.23
CA ILE A 70 5.72 -6.21 10.22
C ILE A 70 6.23 -6.33 8.80
N SER A 71 7.52 -6.05 8.60
CA SER A 71 8.22 -6.22 7.32
C SER A 71 8.69 -7.66 7.16
N VAL A 72 8.16 -8.38 6.16
CA VAL A 72 8.53 -9.77 5.87
C VAL A 72 9.45 -9.82 4.65
N GLN A 73 10.76 -9.89 4.89
CA GLN A 73 11.79 -9.91 3.83
C GLN A 73 12.35 -11.32 3.54
N ASP A 74 12.16 -12.27 4.45
CA ASP A 74 12.60 -13.66 4.22
C ASP A 74 11.68 -14.37 3.20
N PRO A 75 12.22 -14.91 2.09
CA PRO A 75 11.41 -15.58 1.07
C PRO A 75 10.63 -16.79 1.59
N GLY A 76 11.21 -17.57 2.53
CA GLY A 76 10.55 -18.74 3.12
C GLY A 76 9.33 -18.34 3.96
N ARG A 77 9.46 -17.28 4.76
CA ARG A 77 8.33 -16.70 5.52
C ARG A 77 7.26 -16.13 4.61
N ARG A 78 7.63 -15.46 3.51
CA ARG A 78 6.64 -14.98 2.51
C ARG A 78 5.91 -16.13 1.83
N ALA A 79 6.60 -17.21 1.47
CA ALA A 79 5.96 -18.39 0.87
C ALA A 79 4.91 -18.99 1.79
N ARG A 80 5.24 -19.15 3.08
CA ARG A 80 4.27 -19.61 4.10
C ARG A 80 3.12 -18.62 4.33
N LEU A 81 3.39 -17.32 4.29
CA LEU A 81 2.34 -16.30 4.39
C LEU A 81 1.39 -16.36 3.18
N ALA A 82 1.92 -16.61 1.98
CA ALA A 82 1.10 -16.75 0.78
C ALA A 82 0.13 -17.94 0.88
N GLU A 83 0.53 -19.06 1.47
CA GLU A 83 -0.36 -20.20 1.75
C GLU A 83 -1.53 -19.79 2.67
N LEU A 84 -1.25 -19.02 3.73
CA LEU A 84 -2.28 -18.48 4.63
C LEU A 84 -3.19 -17.46 3.93
N CYS A 85 -2.70 -16.81 2.88
CA CYS A 85 -3.46 -15.90 2.03
C CYS A 85 -4.12 -16.60 0.83
N ALA A 86 -4.48 -17.88 0.96
CA ALA A 86 -5.12 -18.68 -0.10
C ALA A 86 -4.28 -18.85 -1.37
N GLY A 87 -2.96 -18.90 -1.23
CA GLY A 87 -2.02 -19.16 -2.33
C GLY A 87 -1.78 -17.96 -3.25
N GLN A 88 -2.10 -16.74 -2.81
CA GLN A 88 -1.92 -15.51 -3.61
C GLN A 88 -0.46 -15.29 -4.03
N ALA A 89 -0.18 -15.38 -5.33
CA ALA A 89 1.14 -15.24 -5.92
C ALA A 89 1.82 -13.90 -5.54
N GLN A 90 1.05 -12.81 -5.52
CA GLN A 90 1.55 -11.48 -5.13
C GLN A 90 2.17 -11.42 -3.73
N VAL A 91 1.75 -12.26 -2.78
CA VAL A 91 2.31 -12.30 -1.42
C VAL A 91 3.66 -13.01 -1.40
N ARG A 92 3.84 -13.99 -2.28
CA ARG A 92 5.09 -14.74 -2.45
C ARG A 92 6.13 -13.92 -3.21
N GLU A 93 5.68 -13.28 -4.29
CA GLU A 93 6.54 -12.66 -5.31
C GLU A 93 6.88 -11.21 -5.00
N SER A 94 6.14 -10.53 -4.13
CA SER A 94 6.50 -9.16 -3.78
C SER A 94 7.86 -9.10 -3.10
N ALA A 95 8.69 -8.15 -3.55
CA ALA A 95 9.98 -7.85 -2.94
C ALA A 95 9.85 -7.46 -1.45
N TRP A 96 8.70 -6.88 -1.10
CA TRP A 96 8.37 -6.47 0.26
C TRP A 96 6.90 -6.78 0.57
N CYS A 97 6.65 -7.40 1.73
CA CYS A 97 5.30 -7.71 2.22
C CYS A 97 5.13 -7.16 3.64
N TRP A 98 4.03 -6.45 3.86
CA TRP A 98 3.62 -5.93 5.17
C TRP A 98 2.26 -6.51 5.56
N ALA A 99 2.15 -6.97 6.80
CA ALA A 99 0.87 -7.29 7.44
C ALA A 99 0.55 -6.29 8.57
N PRO A 100 -0.63 -5.64 8.56
CA PRO A 100 -1.06 -4.84 9.70
C PRO A 100 -1.34 -5.76 10.88
N TRP A 101 -0.72 -5.46 12.03
CA TRP A 101 -0.94 -6.18 13.27
C TRP A 101 -1.67 -5.28 14.26
N ARG A 102 -2.78 -5.77 14.81
CA ARG A 102 -3.50 -5.09 15.89
C ARG A 102 -3.06 -5.65 17.22
N TRP A 103 -2.53 -4.79 18.08
CA TRP A 103 -2.24 -5.14 19.45
C TRP A 103 -3.56 -5.40 20.22
N ALA A 104 -3.88 -6.67 20.47
CA ALA A 104 -4.98 -7.04 21.33
C ALA A 104 -4.45 -7.13 22.77
N ARG A 105 -4.78 -6.13 23.60
CA ARG A 105 -4.61 -6.18 25.06
C ARG A 105 -5.46 -7.34 25.58
N ARG A 106 -4.91 -8.57 25.68
CA ARG A 106 -5.56 -9.63 26.46
C ARG A 106 -5.58 -9.14 27.91
N ARG A 107 -6.73 -8.65 28.38
CA ARG A 107 -6.90 -8.43 29.82
C ARG A 107 -6.84 -9.80 30.50
N PRO A 108 -6.07 -9.99 31.58
CA PRO A 108 -6.23 -11.16 32.43
C PRO A 108 -7.69 -11.18 32.91
N ARG A 109 -8.37 -12.32 32.76
CA ARG A 109 -9.62 -12.54 33.49
C ARG A 109 -9.22 -12.71 34.95
N SER A 110 -9.67 -11.79 35.80
CA SER A 110 -9.68 -11.94 37.26
C SER A 110 -10.55 -13.12 37.66
#